data_AF-A0A9W8X7N8-F1
#
_entry.id   AF-A0A9W8X7N8-F1
#
_cell.length_a   1.000
_cell.length_b   1.000
_cell.length_c   1.000
_cell.angle_alpha   90.00
_cell.angle_beta   90.00
_cell.angle_gamma   90.00
#
_symmetry.space_group_name_H-M   'P 1'
#
loop_
_entity.id
_entity.type
_entity.pdbx_description
1 polymer ?
#
loop_
_entity_poly.entity_id
_entity_poly.type
_entity_poly.pdbx_seq_one_letter_code
_entity_poly.pdbx_strand_id
1 'polypeptide(L)'
;MLASSPDNSITIANIGFHDNLYHLLHSLPDKISPLSGPNLIKKKVVEHVVQGNPNGTSFNFEGDDPKYAQYVLTHWPGRITYIPDAIGSTVYFGSRLTTELNVTTNPVAYAAATSIGIGNVHQTWDCKLLSFLVPESLTNGNLFMQQRRSTMQYEVLMTYMESREVGHDWKTS
;
A
#
# COMPACT_ATOMS: atom_id res chain seq x y z
N MET A 1 -4.84 12.77 6.24
CA MET A 1 -4.59 13.21 4.84
C MET A 1 -3.17 13.71 4.72
N LEU A 2 -2.54 13.65 3.53
CA LEU A 2 -1.14 14.08 3.36
C LEU A 2 -0.90 15.54 3.79
N ALA A 3 -1.83 16.45 3.50
CA ALA A 3 -1.72 17.87 3.85
C ALA A 3 -1.68 18.15 5.36
N SER A 4 -2.39 17.35 6.16
CA SER A 4 -2.53 17.52 7.61
C SER A 4 -1.46 16.79 8.42
N SER A 5 -0.67 15.93 7.79
CA SER A 5 0.37 15.15 8.47
C SER A 5 1.53 16.05 8.93
N PRO A 6 2.28 15.66 9.97
CA PRO A 6 3.53 16.34 10.31
C PRO A 6 4.53 16.35 9.14
N ASP A 7 5.49 17.28 9.19
CA ASP A 7 6.56 17.33 8.20
C ASP A 7 7.49 16.13 8.37
N ASN A 8 7.99 15.58 7.26
CA ASN A 8 8.87 14.41 7.26
C ASN A 8 8.35 13.23 8.11
N SER A 9 7.05 12.93 8.03
CA SER A 9 6.45 11.89 8.87
C SER A 9 5.79 10.77 8.09
N ILE A 10 5.73 10.88 6.75
CA ILE A 10 5.00 9.95 5.89
C ILE A 10 5.96 9.10 5.07
N THR A 11 5.81 7.78 5.18
CA THR A 11 6.33 6.85 4.18
C THR A 11 5.18 6.40 3.28
N ILE A 12 5.37 6.50 1.97
CA ILE A 12 4.41 6.04 0.96
C ILE A 12 4.75 4.63 0.56
N ALA A 13 3.85 3.70 0.85
CA ALA A 13 3.91 2.33 0.39
C ALA A 13 3.10 2.19 -0.90
N ASN A 14 3.78 2.10 -2.05
CA ASN A 14 3.12 1.95 -3.34
C ASN A 14 3.22 0.50 -3.84
N ILE A 15 2.07 -0.19 -3.83
CA ILE A 15 1.90 -1.59 -4.25
C ILE A 15 1.06 -1.72 -5.53
N GLY A 16 0.92 -0.63 -6.30
CA GLY A 16 0.08 -0.63 -7.49
C GLY A 16 0.49 0.42 -8.52
N PHE A 17 -0.47 0.79 -9.38
CA PHE A 17 -0.26 1.77 -10.44
C PHE A 17 -0.07 3.20 -9.90
N HIS A 18 0.53 4.05 -10.73
CA HIS A 18 1.10 5.34 -10.32
C HIS A 18 0.23 6.55 -10.67
N ASP A 19 -1.00 6.36 -11.14
CA ASP A 19 -1.93 7.40 -11.55
C ASP A 19 -2.20 8.43 -10.43
N ASN A 20 -2.44 7.96 -9.20
CA ASN A 20 -2.67 8.84 -8.05
C ASN A 20 -1.46 9.73 -7.73
N LEU A 21 -0.25 9.16 -7.77
CA LEU A 21 0.98 9.91 -7.53
C LEU A 21 1.31 10.84 -8.69
N TYR A 22 0.99 10.42 -9.92
CA TYR A 22 1.12 11.25 -11.10
C TYR A 22 0.25 12.50 -10.99
N HIS A 23 -1.01 12.34 -10.62
CA HIS A 23 -1.93 13.46 -10.41
C HIS A 23 -1.52 14.33 -9.24
N LEU A 24 -0.99 13.75 -8.16
CA LEU A 24 -0.42 14.51 -7.05
C LEU A 24 0.78 15.35 -7.53
N LEU A 25 1.74 14.80 -8.28
CA LEU A 25 2.87 15.57 -8.78
C LEU A 25 2.47 16.72 -9.73
N HIS A 26 1.31 16.62 -10.38
CA HIS A 26 0.75 17.68 -11.22
C HIS A 26 -0.18 18.64 -10.47
N SER A 27 -0.50 18.36 -9.21
CA SER A 27 -1.50 19.15 -8.48
C SER A 27 -0.95 20.53 -8.12
N LEU A 28 -1.78 21.54 -8.38
CA LEU A 28 -1.56 22.90 -7.90
C LEU A 28 -2.07 23.04 -6.46
N PRO A 29 -1.71 24.13 -5.75
CA PRO A 29 -2.36 24.49 -4.49
C PRO A 29 -3.89 24.50 -4.61
N ASP A 30 -4.57 24.08 -3.56
CA ASP A 30 -6.03 24.01 -3.50
C ASP A 30 -6.55 24.38 -2.09
N LYS A 31 -7.83 24.07 -1.83
CA LYS A 31 -8.48 24.37 -0.54
C LYS A 31 -7.99 23.47 0.60
N ILE A 32 -7.35 22.34 0.30
CA ILE A 32 -6.84 21.36 1.25
C ILE A 32 -5.39 21.71 1.62
N SER A 33 -4.58 22.13 0.65
CA SER A 33 -3.19 22.52 0.87
C SER A 33 -2.78 23.75 0.05
N PRO A 34 -2.09 24.74 0.65
CA PRO A 34 -1.53 25.86 -0.09
C PRO A 34 -0.26 25.48 -0.89
N LEU A 35 0.20 24.22 -0.79
CA LEU A 35 1.38 23.73 -1.50
C LEU A 35 0.97 23.00 -2.79
N SER A 36 1.75 23.16 -3.85
CA SER A 36 1.67 22.25 -5.00
C SER A 36 2.07 20.84 -4.55
N GLY A 37 1.59 19.82 -5.25
CA GLY A 37 1.85 18.44 -4.86
C GLY A 37 3.34 18.08 -4.75
N PRO A 38 4.23 18.52 -5.66
CA PRO A 38 5.68 18.30 -5.49
C PRO A 38 6.24 18.93 -4.20
N ASN A 39 5.79 20.14 -3.86
CA ASN A 39 6.21 20.81 -2.63
C ASN A 39 5.61 20.13 -1.39
N LEU A 40 4.39 19.63 -1.48
CA LEU A 40 3.74 18.88 -0.42
C LEU A 40 4.46 17.56 -0.16
N ILE A 41 4.79 16.81 -1.22
CA ILE A 41 5.57 15.58 -1.13
C ILE A 41 6.91 15.87 -0.47
N LYS A 42 7.66 16.86 -0.99
CA LYS A 42 8.98 17.22 -0.44
C LYS A 42 8.92 17.62 1.05
N LYS A 43 7.80 18.19 1.50
CA LYS A 43 7.62 18.63 2.88
C LYS A 43 7.19 17.50 3.82
N LYS A 44 6.35 16.58 3.35
CA LYS A 44 5.66 15.60 4.21
C LYS A 44 6.22 14.19 4.12
N VAL A 45 6.76 13.82 2.96
CA VAL A 45 7.13 12.43 2.65
C VAL A 45 8.61 12.22 2.87
N VAL A 46 8.93 11.25 3.74
CA VAL A 46 10.28 10.77 4.01
C VAL A 46 10.77 9.89 2.86
N GLU A 47 9.93 8.95 2.45
CA GLU A 47 10.28 7.94 1.47
C GLU A 47 9.08 7.45 0.67
N HIS A 48 9.32 7.09 -0.59
CA HIS A 48 8.41 6.35 -1.43
C HIS A 48 8.96 4.95 -1.68
N VAL A 49 8.35 3.96 -1.04
CA VAL A 49 8.70 2.54 -1.19
C VAL A 49 7.80 1.93 -2.25
N VAL A 50 8.38 1.36 -3.30
CA VAL A 50 7.70 0.92 -4.51
C VAL A 50 7.88 -0.58 -4.71
N GLN A 51 6.78 -1.32 -4.88
CA GLN A 51 6.81 -2.70 -5.34
C GLN A 51 7.02 -2.70 -6.86
N GLY A 52 8.26 -2.98 -7.28
CA GLY A 52 8.63 -3.04 -8.68
C GLY A 52 10.14 -3.10 -8.91
N ASN A 53 10.53 -3.51 -10.12
CA ASN A 53 11.94 -3.71 -10.46
C ASN A 53 12.61 -2.38 -10.85
N PRO A 54 13.70 -1.97 -10.19
CA PRO A 54 14.39 -0.71 -10.53
C PRO A 54 14.97 -0.73 -11.95
N ASN A 55 15.22 -1.93 -12.49
CA ASN A 55 15.62 -2.15 -13.87
C ASN A 55 14.74 -3.23 -14.48
N GLY A 56 14.32 -3.04 -15.72
CA GLY A 56 13.48 -3.99 -16.45
C GLY A 56 11.99 -3.82 -16.16
N THR A 57 11.23 -4.86 -16.46
CA THR A 57 9.77 -4.80 -16.47
C THR A 57 9.18 -5.09 -15.10
N SER A 58 8.06 -4.47 -14.74
CA SER A 58 7.27 -4.83 -13.56
C SER A 58 5.79 -4.61 -13.83
N PHE A 59 4.93 -5.48 -13.30
CA PHE A 59 3.50 -5.40 -13.51
C PHE A 59 2.91 -4.06 -13.04
N ASN A 60 3.38 -3.52 -11.91
CA ASN A 60 2.91 -2.23 -11.38
C ASN A 60 3.37 -1.02 -12.21
N PHE A 61 4.32 -1.22 -13.13
CA PHE A 61 4.83 -0.17 -14.01
C PHE A 61 4.17 -0.24 -15.39
N GLU A 62 3.81 -1.44 -15.86
CA GLU A 62 3.37 -1.67 -17.25
C GLU A 62 1.93 -2.17 -17.38
N GLY A 63 1.33 -2.66 -16.30
CA GLY A 63 0.02 -3.32 -16.33
C GLY A 63 -1.18 -2.38 -16.54
N ASP A 64 -0.94 -1.06 -16.52
CA ASP A 64 -1.89 -0.01 -16.86
C ASP A 64 -1.25 1.00 -17.84
N ASP A 65 -1.25 2.31 -17.57
CA ASP A 65 -0.55 3.28 -18.40
C ASP A 65 0.90 3.50 -17.91
N PRO A 66 1.91 3.05 -18.68
CA PRO A 66 3.31 3.15 -18.26
C PRO A 66 3.81 4.59 -18.09
N LYS A 67 3.14 5.57 -18.70
CA LYS A 67 3.54 6.98 -18.59
C LYS A 67 3.45 7.48 -17.15
N TYR A 68 2.51 6.95 -16.34
CA TYR A 68 2.35 7.36 -14.95
C TYR A 68 3.53 6.89 -14.11
N ALA A 69 3.88 5.61 -14.22
CA ALA A 69 5.02 5.06 -13.52
C ALA A 69 6.32 5.73 -13.97
N GLN A 70 6.52 5.87 -15.29
CA GLN A 70 7.68 6.56 -15.85
C GLN A 70 7.83 7.97 -15.28
N TYR A 71 6.77 8.78 -15.30
CA TYR A 71 6.84 10.16 -14.82
C TYR A 71 7.09 10.23 -13.32
N VAL A 72 6.34 9.45 -12.51
CA VAL A 72 6.48 9.48 -11.05
C VAL A 72 7.88 9.06 -10.61
N LEU A 73 8.41 7.96 -11.16
CA LEU A 73 9.71 7.42 -10.78
C LEU A 73 10.88 8.31 -11.25
N THR A 74 10.69 9.12 -12.30
CA THR A 74 11.71 10.04 -12.81
C THR A 74 11.68 11.43 -12.17
N HIS A 75 10.50 11.90 -11.74
CA HIS A 75 10.31 13.26 -11.22
C HIS A 75 10.06 13.32 -9.71
N TRP A 76 10.17 12.18 -9.01
CA TRP A 76 9.95 12.15 -7.56
C TRP A 76 10.94 13.08 -6.84
N PRO A 77 10.45 14.04 -6.02
CA PRO A 77 11.33 15.04 -5.39
C PRO A 77 12.07 14.52 -4.14
N GLY A 78 11.82 13.27 -3.74
CA GLY A 78 12.34 12.66 -2.52
C GLY A 78 13.07 11.34 -2.78
N ARG A 79 13.24 10.54 -1.73
CA ARG A 79 13.84 9.21 -1.83
C ARG A 79 12.83 8.19 -2.39
N ILE A 80 13.31 7.30 -3.25
CA ILE A 80 12.60 6.11 -3.70
C ILE A 80 13.38 4.87 -3.29
N THR A 81 12.69 3.90 -2.69
CA THR A 81 13.23 2.56 -2.44
C THR A 81 12.41 1.54 -3.20
N TYR A 82 13.09 0.68 -3.96
CA TYR A 82 12.45 -0.36 -4.76
C TYR A 82 12.47 -1.69 -4.02
N ILE A 83 11.33 -2.38 -4.04
CA ILE A 83 11.18 -3.77 -3.61
C ILE A 83 10.96 -4.61 -4.87
N PRO A 84 12.02 -5.27 -5.40
CA PRO A 84 11.94 -6.02 -6.64
C PRO A 84 10.92 -7.17 -6.58
N ASP A 85 10.30 -7.46 -7.72
CA ASP A 85 9.28 -8.50 -7.88
C ASP A 85 9.81 -9.87 -7.48
N ALA A 86 11.09 -10.13 -7.74
CA ALA A 86 11.78 -11.37 -7.36
C ALA A 86 11.66 -11.65 -5.85
N ILE A 87 11.75 -10.61 -5.01
CA ILE A 87 11.65 -10.79 -3.55
C ILE A 87 10.21 -11.15 -3.18
N GLY A 88 9.22 -10.45 -3.75
CA GLY A 88 7.80 -10.74 -3.52
C GLY A 88 7.37 -12.14 -3.95
N SER A 89 7.96 -12.65 -5.04
CA SER A 89 7.65 -13.99 -5.57
C SER A 89 8.08 -15.15 -4.67
N THR A 90 8.89 -14.88 -3.64
CA THR A 90 9.38 -15.89 -2.68
C THR A 90 8.58 -15.95 -1.37
N VAL A 91 7.62 -15.04 -1.18
CA VAL A 91 6.74 -15.03 -0.01
C VAL A 91 5.40 -15.64 -0.40
N TYR A 92 4.91 -16.56 0.41
CA TYR A 92 3.69 -17.29 0.14
C TYR A 92 2.68 -17.12 1.27
N PHE A 93 1.40 -17.00 0.92
CA PHE A 93 0.28 -17.05 1.88
C PHE A 93 -0.76 -18.08 1.45
N GLY A 94 -1.73 -18.36 2.34
CA GLY A 94 -2.94 -19.08 1.97
C GLY A 94 -3.13 -20.43 2.62
N SER A 95 -2.16 -21.34 2.47
CA SER A 95 -2.32 -22.75 2.85
C SER A 95 -2.75 -22.90 4.31
N ARG A 96 -1.94 -22.40 5.25
CA ARG A 96 -2.26 -22.44 6.69
C ARG A 96 -3.56 -21.71 7.03
N LEU A 97 -3.83 -20.57 6.40
CA LEU A 97 -5.05 -19.80 6.65
C LEU A 97 -6.31 -20.59 6.28
N THR A 98 -6.26 -21.35 5.19
CA THR A 98 -7.39 -22.14 4.67
C THR A 98 -7.49 -23.54 5.27
N THR A 99 -6.42 -24.07 5.86
CA THR A 99 -6.40 -25.41 6.48
C THR A 99 -6.49 -25.41 7.99
N GLU A 100 -6.00 -24.37 8.67
CA GLU A 100 -5.97 -24.28 10.14
C GLU A 100 -7.15 -23.47 10.70
N LEU A 101 -7.77 -22.59 9.90
CA LEU A 101 -8.94 -21.81 10.31
C LEU A 101 -10.22 -22.36 9.68
N ASN A 102 -11.34 -22.16 10.37
CA ASN A 102 -12.64 -22.54 9.84
C ASN A 102 -13.09 -21.55 8.76
N VAL A 103 -13.09 -21.99 7.50
CA VAL A 103 -13.47 -21.17 6.33
C VAL A 103 -14.93 -20.75 6.30
N THR A 104 -15.82 -21.34 7.10
CA THR A 104 -17.24 -20.93 7.14
C THR A 104 -17.50 -19.83 8.17
N THR A 105 -16.60 -19.64 9.14
CA THR A 105 -16.76 -18.66 10.22
C THR A 105 -15.67 -17.59 10.23
N ASN A 106 -14.52 -17.84 9.59
CA ASN A 106 -13.45 -16.87 9.47
C ASN A 106 -13.50 -16.20 8.08
N PRO A 107 -13.84 -14.90 7.99
CA PRO A 107 -14.01 -14.22 6.70
C PRO A 107 -12.72 -14.09 5.90
N VAL A 108 -11.55 -14.02 6.56
CA VAL A 108 -10.24 -13.96 5.88
C VAL A 108 -9.90 -15.33 5.29
N ALA A 109 -10.14 -16.41 6.03
CA ALA A 109 -9.97 -17.77 5.55
C ALA A 109 -10.93 -18.09 4.39
N TYR A 110 -12.18 -17.64 4.47
CA TYR A 110 -13.16 -17.76 3.38
C TYR A 110 -12.69 -17.05 2.10
N ALA A 111 -12.23 -15.80 2.22
CA ALA A 111 -11.76 -15.01 1.07
C ALA A 111 -10.53 -15.65 0.42
N ALA A 112 -9.59 -16.17 1.22
CA ALA A 112 -8.45 -16.91 0.68
C ALA A 112 -8.89 -18.21 0.02
N ALA A 113 -9.74 -19.01 0.67
CA ALA A 113 -10.23 -20.27 0.11
C ALA A 113 -10.93 -20.08 -1.23
N THR A 114 -11.72 -19.01 -1.39
CA THR A 114 -12.40 -18.69 -2.65
C THR A 114 -11.48 -18.10 -3.72
N SER A 115 -10.44 -17.36 -3.34
CA SER A 115 -9.54 -16.70 -4.29
C SER A 115 -8.43 -17.61 -4.81
N ILE A 116 -7.86 -18.44 -3.93
CA ILE A 116 -6.67 -19.25 -4.23
C ILE A 116 -6.88 -20.76 -4.05
N GLY A 117 -7.99 -21.18 -3.43
CA GLY A 117 -8.30 -22.57 -3.12
C GLY A 117 -7.82 -23.04 -1.74
N ILE A 118 -8.50 -24.05 -1.19
CA ILE A 118 -8.14 -24.65 0.12
C ILE A 118 -6.82 -25.42 0.00
N GLY A 119 -5.89 -25.17 0.92
CA GLY A 119 -4.58 -25.84 0.97
C GLY A 119 -3.54 -25.28 0.01
N ASN A 120 -3.94 -24.41 -0.92
CA ASN A 120 -3.05 -23.81 -1.90
C ASN A 120 -2.22 -22.67 -1.32
N VAL A 121 -1.13 -22.37 -1.99
CA VAL A 121 -0.29 -21.20 -1.72
C VAL A 121 -0.36 -20.22 -2.88
N HIS A 122 -0.25 -18.94 -2.56
CA HIS A 122 -0.17 -17.86 -3.54
C HIS A 122 0.97 -16.92 -3.17
N GLN A 123 1.65 -16.37 -4.18
CA GLN A 123 2.76 -15.44 -4.00
C GLN A 123 2.26 -14.09 -3.47
N THR A 124 3.02 -13.41 -2.60
CA THR A 124 2.63 -12.12 -2.03
C THR A 124 3.71 -11.06 -2.19
N TRP A 125 3.59 -10.30 -3.27
CA TRP A 125 4.42 -9.13 -3.51
C TRP A 125 4.16 -8.01 -2.48
N ASP A 126 2.90 -7.77 -2.13
CA ASP A 126 2.50 -6.68 -1.23
C ASP A 126 2.88 -6.94 0.23
N CYS A 127 2.69 -8.17 0.72
CA CYS A 127 3.04 -8.52 2.10
C CYS A 127 4.55 -8.35 2.37
N LYS A 128 5.39 -8.53 1.34
CA LYS A 128 6.82 -8.29 1.48
C LYS A 128 7.13 -6.81 1.65
N LEU A 129 6.49 -5.94 0.87
CA LEU A 129 6.64 -4.49 1.02
C LEU A 129 6.19 -4.04 2.42
N LEU A 130 5.08 -4.56 2.93
CA LEU A 130 4.64 -4.29 4.30
C LEU A 130 5.67 -4.74 5.35
N SER A 131 6.26 -5.94 5.17
CA SER A 131 7.29 -6.44 6.10
C SER A 131 8.57 -5.58 6.12
N PHE A 132 8.90 -4.91 5.02
CA PHE A 132 10.01 -3.95 4.95
C PHE A 132 9.71 -2.69 5.76
N LEU A 133 8.45 -2.26 5.79
CA LEU A 133 8.00 -1.06 6.49
C LEU A 133 7.74 -1.29 7.99
N VAL A 134 7.48 -2.52 8.43
CA VAL A 134 7.18 -2.84 9.85
C VAL A 134 8.30 -2.48 10.84
N PRO A 135 9.60 -2.68 10.53
CA PRO A 135 10.68 -2.18 11.37
C PRO A 135 10.67 -0.66 11.55
N GLU A 136 10.24 0.09 10.54
CA GLU A 136 10.15 1.56 10.57
C GLU A 136 8.81 2.08 11.14
N SER A 137 7.75 1.29 11.02
CA SER A 137 6.36 1.64 11.40
C SER A 137 6.13 1.81 12.90
N LEU A 138 7.10 1.45 13.73
CA LEU A 138 7.04 1.72 15.17
C LEU A 138 7.31 3.20 15.50
N THR A 139 7.71 4.02 14.52
CA THR A 139 8.13 5.42 14.75
C THR A 139 7.45 6.48 13.88
N ASN A 140 6.91 6.15 12.70
CA ASN A 140 6.34 7.12 11.76
C ASN A 140 4.98 6.67 11.17
N GLY A 141 4.12 7.64 10.81
CA GLY A 141 2.81 7.38 10.22
C GLY A 141 2.89 6.94 8.76
N ASN A 142 2.31 5.80 8.40
CA ASN A 142 2.43 5.25 7.06
C ASN A 142 1.19 5.55 6.20
N LEU A 143 1.41 5.90 4.93
CA LEU A 143 0.37 6.02 3.91
C LEU A 143 0.46 4.81 2.96
N PHE A 144 -0.54 3.94 3.02
CA PHE A 144 -0.67 2.80 2.13
C PHE A 144 -1.50 3.17 0.90
N MET A 145 -0.96 2.92 -0.29
CA MET A 145 -1.70 3.07 -1.56
C MET A 145 -1.89 1.71 -2.21
N GLN A 146 -3.14 1.24 -2.21
CA GLN A 146 -3.55 -0.06 -2.73
C GLN A 146 -4.27 0.08 -4.08
N GLN A 147 -4.00 -0.85 -4.98
CA GLN A 147 -4.63 -0.99 -6.29
C GLN A 147 -6.16 -1.14 -6.20
N ARG A 148 -6.93 -0.40 -7.02
CA ARG A 148 -8.29 -0.78 -7.42
C ARG A 148 -8.52 -0.53 -8.91
N ARG A 149 -8.98 -1.55 -9.63
CA ARG A 149 -9.69 -1.34 -10.90
C ARG A 149 -11.09 -0.80 -10.56
N SER A 150 -11.42 0.31 -11.20
CA SER A 150 -12.72 1.01 -11.22
C SER A 150 -13.09 1.84 -9.97
N THR A 151 -13.39 3.11 -10.27
CA THR A 151 -14.08 4.15 -9.47
C THR A 151 -13.30 4.86 -8.35
N MET A 152 -13.13 6.15 -8.60
CA MET A 152 -12.61 7.26 -7.79
C MET A 152 -13.27 7.31 -6.39
N GLN A 153 -12.53 7.01 -5.32
CA GLN A 153 -12.82 7.52 -3.98
C GLN A 153 -11.52 7.76 -3.20
N TYR A 154 -11.42 8.97 -2.65
CA TYR A 154 -10.39 9.38 -1.70
C TYR A 154 -10.63 8.69 -0.36
N GLU A 155 -10.10 7.49 -0.16
CA GLU A 155 -10.00 6.90 1.18
C GLU A 155 -8.56 6.43 1.45
N VAL A 156 -7.88 7.22 2.27
CA VAL A 156 -6.64 6.85 2.93
C VAL A 156 -7.01 5.85 4.02
N LEU A 157 -6.64 4.59 3.86
CA LEU A 157 -6.88 3.56 4.86
C LEU A 157 -5.92 3.79 6.05
N MET A 158 -6.36 4.59 7.02
CA MET A 158 -5.77 4.66 8.36
C MET A 158 -6.33 3.50 9.18
N THR A 159 -5.62 2.38 9.30
CA THR A 159 -5.87 1.46 10.43
C THR A 159 -4.64 0.59 10.73
N TYR A 160 -3.89 0.95 11.77
CA TYR A 160 -3.48 -0.02 12.79
C TYR A 160 -3.11 0.73 14.07
N MET A 161 -3.66 0.29 15.21
CA MET A 161 -3.43 0.76 16.60
C MET A 161 -4.42 1.77 17.24
N GLU A 162 -5.73 1.61 17.04
CA GLU A 162 -6.75 2.15 17.99
C GLU A 162 -7.90 1.14 18.27
N SER A 163 -7.57 -0.11 18.60
CA SER A 163 -8.58 -1.02 19.17
C SER A 163 -8.05 -2.04 20.17
N ARG A 164 -6.96 -1.72 20.87
CA ARG A 164 -6.69 -2.36 22.16
C ARG A 164 -7.20 -1.43 23.25
N GLU A 165 -8.40 -1.75 23.71
CA GLU A 165 -9.11 -1.33 24.93
C GLU A 165 -10.53 -0.78 24.68
N VAL A 166 -11.44 -1.60 24.12
CA VAL A 166 -12.80 -1.73 24.70
C VAL A 166 -13.28 -3.15 24.40
N GLY A 167 -13.43 -3.98 25.43
CA GLY A 167 -14.04 -5.30 25.30
C GLY A 167 -15.53 -5.17 24.97
N HIS A 168 -16.01 -5.93 24.00
CA HIS A 168 -17.44 -6.18 23.85
C HIS A 168 -17.68 -7.67 23.61
N ASP A 169 -18.35 -8.27 24.60
CA ASP A 169 -18.87 -9.64 24.66
C ASP A 169 -20.01 -9.81 23.64
N TRP A 170 -19.99 -10.90 22.86
CA TRP A 170 -20.94 -11.15 21.77
C TRP A 170 -21.94 -12.27 22.05
N LYS A 171 -22.19 -12.66 23.30
CA LYS A 171 -23.29 -13.58 23.63
C LYS A 171 -24.59 -12.83 23.95
N THR A 172 -25.48 -12.68 22.96
CA THR A 172 -26.96 -12.82 23.12
C THR A 172 -27.68 -12.74 21.76
N SER A 173 -28.20 -13.87 21.28
CA SER A 173 -29.48 -14.05 20.57
C SER A 173 -29.83 -15.54 20.59
#